data_AF-T1HPB3-F1
#
_entry.id   AF-T1HPB3-F1
#
_cell.length_a   1.000
_cell.length_b   1.000
_cell.length_c   1.000
_cell.angle_alpha   90.00
_cell.angle_beta   90.00
_cell.angle_gamma   90.00
#
_symmetry.space_group_name_H-M   'P 1'
#
loop_
_entity.id
_entity.type
_entity.pdbx_description
1 polymer ?
#
loop_
_entity_poly.entity_id
_entity_poly.type
_entity_poly.pdbx_seq_one_letter_code
_entity_poly.pdbx_strand_id
1 'polypeptide(L)'
;SRIIACLAPALIPPAHIATLYYFWQKFSRRVDRRNCSCSCWDTVFKGTYESGIASYKHVYFNASFNTLKIWALTVVCVITFYESIRRLVSLGLQSYLRYSMLLLFLSAIFSHYYSWWSYVNYWNDDYYVQWNHQLFFTSTEILSTLIVLQLADNRLIVTPRKALGIVGVAVMHVIAGSLDQFVLNVVKGEGHMHQVLRDVSFMVPDLLHVLLPLIELKRSYYKSPRYFHVPVNDLRRDIFVIIAIIGLG
;
A
#
# COMPACT_ATOMS: atom_id res chain seq x y z
N SER A 1 4.84 -10.91 -26.24
CA SER A 1 4.17 -9.59 -26.30
C SER A 1 3.96 -8.95 -24.92
N ARG A 2 3.31 -9.60 -23.94
CA ARG A 2 3.04 -9.01 -22.59
C ARG A 2 4.29 -8.66 -21.76
N ILE A 3 5.32 -9.51 -21.76
CA ILE A 3 6.57 -9.26 -21.02
C ILE A 3 7.31 -8.02 -21.56
N ILE A 4 7.32 -7.84 -22.88
CA ILE A 4 7.99 -6.72 -23.55
C ILE A 4 7.31 -5.39 -23.21
N ALA A 5 5.98 -5.38 -23.10
CA ALA A 5 5.22 -4.18 -22.71
C ALA A 5 5.50 -3.72 -21.26
N CYS A 6 5.76 -4.65 -20.33
CA CYS A 6 6.13 -4.32 -18.96
C CYS A 6 7.61 -3.94 -18.81
N LEU A 7 8.49 -4.46 -19.68
CA LEU A 7 9.93 -4.19 -19.65
C LEU A 7 10.26 -2.76 -20.05
N ALA A 8 9.55 -2.18 -21.01
CA ALA A 8 9.82 -0.81 -21.48
C ALA A 8 9.75 0.26 -20.36
N PRO A 9 8.65 0.39 -19.58
CA PRO A 9 8.59 1.35 -18.47
C PRO A 9 9.52 0.98 -17.30
N ALA A 10 9.89 -0.30 -17.16
CA ALA A 10 10.80 -0.77 -16.13
C ALA A 10 12.28 -0.50 -16.45
N LEU A 11 12.67 -0.42 -17.73
CA LEU A 11 14.07 -0.33 -18.15
C LEU A 11 14.46 1.03 -18.73
N ILE A 12 13.60 1.64 -19.54
CA ILE A 12 13.95 2.88 -20.27
C ILE A 12 14.22 4.04 -19.29
N PRO A 13 13.35 4.33 -18.31
CA PRO A 13 13.57 5.46 -17.42
C PRO A 13 14.72 5.24 -16.43
N PRO A 14 14.94 4.04 -15.84
CA PRO A 14 16.16 3.74 -15.10
C PRO A 14 17.45 3.91 -15.91
N ALA A 15 17.46 3.51 -17.18
CA ALA A 15 18.60 3.71 -18.05
C ALA A 15 18.88 5.21 -18.28
N HIS A 16 17.84 6.02 -18.50
CA HIS A 16 17.97 7.47 -18.59
C HIS A 16 18.45 8.09 -17.26
N ILE A 17 17.90 7.67 -16.12
CA ILE A 17 18.32 8.14 -14.79
C ILE A 17 19.79 7.79 -14.54
N ALA A 18 20.23 6.58 -14.89
CA ALA A 18 21.63 6.16 -14.74
C ALA A 18 22.58 6.99 -15.63
N THR A 19 22.14 7.28 -16.86
CA THR A 19 22.89 8.15 -17.79
C THR A 19 23.00 9.56 -17.22
N LEU A 20 21.89 10.14 -16.74
CA LEU A 20 21.89 11.44 -16.08
C LEU A 20 22.78 11.45 -14.84
N TYR A 21 22.70 10.43 -13.98
CA TYR A 21 23.54 10.30 -12.80
C TYR A 21 25.03 10.32 -13.15
N TYR A 22 25.44 9.54 -14.15
CA TYR A 22 26.83 9.46 -14.60
C TYR A 22 27.36 10.81 -15.12
N PHE A 23 26.57 11.52 -15.94
CA PHE A 23 27.01 12.80 -16.50
C PHE A 23 26.89 13.96 -15.50
N TRP A 24 25.85 13.98 -14.66
CA TRP A 24 25.62 15.05 -13.69
C TRP A 24 26.61 15.05 -12.54
N GLN A 25 27.28 13.93 -12.24
CA GLN A 25 28.38 13.93 -11.26
C GLN A 25 29.48 14.95 -11.57
N LYS A 26 29.71 15.26 -12.86
CA LYS A 26 30.71 16.27 -13.26
C LYS A 26 30.28 17.71 -13.00
N PHE A 27 28.96 17.94 -12.90
CA PHE A 27 28.37 19.27 -12.73
C PHE A 27 27.81 19.49 -11.32
N SER A 28 27.77 18.44 -10.49
CA SER A 28 27.23 18.51 -9.14
C SER A 28 28.19 19.22 -8.18
N ARG A 29 27.64 20.13 -7.38
CA ARG A 29 28.38 20.77 -6.28
C ARG A 29 28.27 19.90 -5.04
N ARG A 30 29.39 19.68 -4.34
CA ARG A 30 29.40 18.97 -3.05
C ARG A 30 28.71 19.83 -2.00
N VAL A 31 27.64 19.30 -1.42
CA VAL A 31 26.89 19.97 -0.33
C VAL A 31 27.35 19.38 0.99
N ASP A 32 27.79 20.24 1.90
CA ASP A 32 28.05 19.84 3.29
C ASP A 32 26.71 19.71 4.04
N ARG A 33 26.30 18.46 4.27
CA ARG A 33 25.03 18.13 4.93
C ARG A 33 24.99 18.54 6.41
N ARG A 34 26.13 18.88 7.03
CA ARG A 34 26.19 19.25 8.46
C ARG A 34 25.90 20.73 8.71
N ASN A 35 26.17 21.59 7.72
CA ASN A 35 26.09 23.05 7.85
C ASN A 35 25.01 23.69 6.96
N CYS A 36 24.33 22.93 6.11
CA CYS A 36 23.35 23.48 5.17
C CYS A 36 21.95 23.64 5.80
N SER A 37 21.45 24.88 5.82
CA SER A 37 20.05 25.22 6.11
C SER A 37 19.29 25.53 4.81
N CYS A 38 18.30 24.70 4.49
CA CYS A 38 17.20 24.84 3.51
C CYS A 38 17.49 25.15 2.02
N SER A 39 18.60 25.76 1.63
CA SER A 39 18.87 26.23 0.25
C SER A 39 19.65 25.24 -0.65
N CYS A 40 20.01 24.07 -0.12
CA CYS A 40 21.02 23.21 -0.74
C CYS A 40 20.45 22.02 -1.53
N TRP A 41 19.13 21.98 -1.76
CA TRP A 41 18.41 20.75 -2.11
C TRP A 41 18.26 20.47 -3.61
N ASP A 42 18.76 21.33 -4.49
CA ASP A 42 18.85 21.05 -5.92
C ASP A 42 20.06 21.79 -6.52
N THR A 43 21.24 21.16 -6.53
CA THR A 43 22.46 21.84 -7.01
C THR A 43 22.65 21.80 -8.52
N VAL A 44 21.81 21.06 -9.26
CA VAL A 44 22.04 20.77 -10.70
C VAL A 44 20.90 21.25 -11.58
N PHE A 45 19.64 20.97 -11.23
CA PHE A 45 18.51 21.29 -12.12
C PHE A 45 17.90 22.66 -11.82
N LYS A 46 17.77 23.01 -10.54
CA LYS A 46 17.21 24.32 -10.11
C LYS A 46 18.19 25.24 -9.41
N GLY A 47 19.36 24.76 -8.97
CA GLY A 47 20.33 25.55 -8.21
C GLY A 47 20.88 26.78 -8.92
N THR A 48 20.80 26.82 -10.26
CA THR A 48 21.14 28.00 -11.07
C THR A 48 20.02 29.05 -11.13
N TYR A 49 18.77 28.67 -10.83
CA TYR A 49 17.59 29.54 -10.87
C TYR A 49 17.19 30.07 -9.48
N GLU A 50 17.82 29.59 -8.40
CA GLU A 50 17.49 29.93 -7.00
C GLU A 50 18.22 31.17 -6.45
N SER A 51 18.73 32.06 -7.31
CA SER A 51 19.22 33.38 -6.89
C SER A 51 18.11 34.39 -6.53
N GLY A 52 16.86 33.93 -6.33
CA GLY A 52 15.68 34.75 -6.00
C GLY A 52 14.82 34.16 -4.86
N ILE A 53 13.59 34.69 -4.69
CA ILE A 53 12.66 34.31 -3.62
C ILE A 53 12.22 32.85 -3.79
N ALA A 54 12.54 31.99 -2.82
CA ALA A 54 12.22 30.56 -2.85
C ALA A 54 10.70 30.32 -2.86
N SER A 55 10.23 29.55 -3.85
CA SER A 55 8.86 29.04 -3.93
C SER A 55 8.78 27.58 -3.44
N TYR A 56 7.61 27.16 -2.97
CA TYR A 56 7.36 25.76 -2.57
C TYR A 56 7.60 24.80 -3.75
N LYS A 57 8.30 23.70 -3.50
CA LYS A 57 8.59 22.65 -4.50
C LYS A 57 7.71 21.44 -4.22
N HIS A 58 7.14 20.84 -5.26
CA HIS A 58 6.20 19.73 -5.13
C HIS A 58 6.86 18.34 -5.11
N VAL A 59 7.88 18.12 -5.95
CA VAL A 59 8.71 16.90 -5.96
C VAL A 59 10.12 17.27 -6.40
N TYR A 60 11.14 16.79 -5.68
CA TYR A 60 12.54 16.99 -6.06
C TYR A 60 12.97 15.95 -7.08
N PHE A 61 13.50 16.38 -8.21
CA PHE A 61 14.12 15.47 -9.18
C PHE A 61 15.63 15.58 -9.10
N ASN A 62 16.24 14.56 -8.51
CA ASN A 62 17.69 14.37 -8.53
C ASN A 62 17.98 13.03 -9.21
N ALA A 63 19.06 12.88 -9.96
CA ALA A 63 19.44 11.60 -10.53
C ALA A 63 20.19 10.76 -9.47
N SER A 64 19.55 10.35 -8.38
CA SER A 64 20.18 9.58 -7.30
C SER A 64 19.68 8.12 -7.28
N PHE A 65 20.31 7.28 -6.45
CA PHE A 65 19.83 5.92 -6.23
C PHE A 65 18.42 5.88 -5.61
N ASN A 66 18.02 6.89 -4.82
CA ASN A 66 16.66 6.99 -4.31
C ASN A 66 15.65 7.24 -5.42
N THR A 67 16.00 8.03 -6.44
CA THR A 67 15.14 8.25 -7.61
C THR A 67 14.95 6.97 -8.42
N LEU A 68 15.99 6.13 -8.51
CA LEU A 68 15.84 4.79 -9.07
C LEU A 68 14.86 3.92 -8.25
N LYS A 69 14.95 3.94 -6.91
CA LYS A 69 14.02 3.22 -6.02
C LYS A 69 12.58 3.71 -6.20
N ILE A 70 12.36 5.02 -6.20
CA ILE A 70 11.05 5.67 -6.42
C ILE A 70 10.46 5.21 -7.75
N TRP A 71 11.27 5.23 -8.83
CA TRP A 71 10.81 4.80 -10.14
C TRP A 71 10.45 3.31 -10.16
N ALA A 72 11.35 2.46 -9.64
CA ALA A 72 11.13 1.02 -9.60
C ALA A 72 9.87 0.66 -8.81
N LEU A 73 9.66 1.26 -7.63
CA LEU A 73 8.44 1.07 -6.84
C LEU A 73 7.21 1.51 -7.63
N THR A 74 7.24 2.70 -8.25
CA THR A 74 6.11 3.25 -9.01
C THR A 74 5.70 2.32 -10.15
N VAL A 75 6.66 1.80 -10.90
CA VAL A 75 6.39 0.83 -11.98
C VAL A 75 5.75 -0.44 -11.44
N VAL A 76 6.27 -1.00 -10.35
CA VAL A 76 5.71 -2.20 -9.71
C VAL A 76 4.27 -1.96 -9.26
N CYS A 77 4.00 -0.84 -8.58
CA CYS A 77 2.66 -0.45 -8.12
C CYS A 77 1.69 -0.30 -9.29
N VAL A 78 2.07 0.42 -10.35
CA VAL A 78 1.21 0.66 -11.52
C VAL A 78 0.91 -0.64 -12.27
N ILE A 79 1.89 -1.51 -12.49
CA ILE A 79 1.69 -2.80 -13.17
C ILE A 79 0.79 -3.70 -12.33
N THR A 80 1.03 -3.78 -11.02
CA THR A 80 0.24 -4.62 -10.10
C THR A 80 -1.21 -4.14 -10.03
N PHE A 81 -1.42 -2.82 -9.97
CA PHE A 81 -2.75 -2.22 -10.00
C PHE A 81 -3.47 -2.53 -11.32
N TYR A 82 -2.78 -2.34 -12.46
CA TYR A 82 -3.33 -2.67 -13.77
C TYR A 82 -3.76 -4.14 -13.89
N GLU A 83 -2.90 -5.09 -13.51
CA GLU A 83 -3.23 -6.51 -13.60
C GLU A 83 -4.37 -6.89 -12.62
N SER A 84 -4.44 -6.25 -11.46
CA SER A 84 -5.53 -6.44 -10.49
C SER A 84 -6.87 -5.97 -11.06
N ILE A 85 -6.93 -4.75 -11.62
CA ILE A 85 -8.14 -4.22 -12.27
C ILE A 85 -8.53 -5.08 -13.47
N ARG A 86 -7.57 -5.42 -14.32
CA ARG A 86 -7.79 -6.27 -15.50
C ARG A 86 -8.42 -7.61 -15.10
N ARG A 87 -7.91 -8.24 -14.04
CA ARG A 87 -8.49 -9.49 -13.50
C ARG A 87 -9.92 -9.28 -13.05
N LEU A 88 -10.20 -8.24 -12.27
CA LEU A 88 -11.55 -7.94 -11.76
C LEU A 88 -12.54 -7.65 -12.90
N VAL A 89 -12.12 -6.87 -13.91
CA VAL A 89 -12.92 -6.62 -15.11
C VAL A 89 -13.18 -7.91 -15.87
N SER A 90 -12.17 -8.76 -16.07
CA SER A 90 -12.35 -10.06 -16.73
C SER A 90 -13.34 -10.95 -15.99
N LEU A 91 -13.29 -10.99 -14.65
CA LEU A 91 -14.25 -11.72 -13.84
C LEU A 91 -15.66 -11.12 -13.94
N GLY A 92 -15.77 -9.79 -13.99
CA GLY A 92 -17.04 -9.07 -14.17
C GLY A 92 -17.69 -9.39 -15.51
N LEU A 93 -16.92 -9.33 -16.60
CA LEU A 93 -17.39 -9.65 -17.95
C LEU A 93 -17.85 -11.11 -18.08
N GLN A 94 -17.22 -12.03 -17.35
CA GLN A 94 -17.60 -13.45 -17.31
C GLN A 94 -18.71 -13.76 -16.29
N SER A 95 -19.25 -12.75 -15.57
CA SER A 95 -20.22 -12.93 -14.48
C SER A 95 -19.75 -13.83 -13.33
N TYR A 96 -18.43 -13.99 -13.17
CA TYR A 96 -17.82 -14.75 -12.06
C TYR A 96 -17.36 -13.84 -10.91
N LEU A 97 -17.66 -12.54 -10.96
CA LEU A 97 -17.21 -11.59 -9.95
C LEU A 97 -18.04 -11.66 -8.67
N ARG A 98 -17.37 -11.82 -7.54
CA ARG A 98 -17.94 -11.67 -6.19
C ARG A 98 -17.89 -10.20 -5.78
N TYR A 99 -19.02 -9.49 -5.87
CA TYR A 99 -19.11 -8.05 -5.63
C TYR A 99 -18.70 -7.60 -4.22
N SER A 100 -18.88 -8.45 -3.20
CA SER A 100 -18.38 -8.17 -1.84
C SER A 100 -16.86 -8.01 -1.81
N MET A 101 -16.13 -8.84 -2.56
CA MET A 101 -14.67 -8.74 -2.66
C MET A 101 -14.23 -7.59 -3.57
N LEU A 102 -15.03 -7.25 -4.60
CA LEU A 102 -14.81 -6.02 -5.37
C LEU A 102 -14.88 -4.79 -4.47
N LEU A 103 -15.90 -4.70 -3.60
CA LEU A 103 -16.05 -3.58 -2.68
C LEU A 103 -14.87 -3.48 -1.70
N LEU A 104 -14.40 -4.61 -1.16
CA LEU A 104 -13.18 -4.65 -0.34
C LEU A 104 -11.94 -4.17 -1.09
N PHE A 105 -11.77 -4.62 -2.33
CA PHE A 105 -10.64 -4.18 -3.15
C PHE A 105 -10.70 -2.66 -3.41
N LEU A 106 -11.86 -2.13 -3.77
CA LEU A 106 -12.04 -0.70 -4.05
C LEU A 106 -11.81 0.16 -2.80
N SER A 107 -12.29 -0.27 -1.64
CA SER A 107 -12.06 0.47 -0.39
C SER A 107 -10.59 0.46 0.03
N ALA A 108 -9.85 -0.63 -0.24
CA ALA A 108 -8.42 -0.73 0.04
C ALA A 108 -7.51 0.13 -0.87
N ILE A 109 -8.01 0.63 -2.00
CA ILE A 109 -7.19 1.44 -2.93
C ILE A 109 -6.58 2.65 -2.24
N PHE A 110 -7.32 3.30 -1.34
CA PHE A 110 -6.83 4.45 -0.60
C PHE A 110 -5.57 4.10 0.21
N SER A 111 -5.56 2.96 0.91
CA SER A 111 -4.42 2.56 1.73
C SER A 111 -3.18 2.28 0.89
N HIS A 112 -3.33 1.54 -0.21
CA HIS A 112 -2.22 1.27 -1.13
C HIS A 112 -1.68 2.54 -1.77
N TYR A 113 -2.57 3.47 -2.15
CA TYR A 113 -2.19 4.75 -2.71
C TYR A 113 -1.42 5.61 -1.69
N TYR A 114 -1.91 5.70 -0.46
CA TYR A 114 -1.24 6.41 0.61
C TYR A 114 0.14 5.80 0.89
N SER A 115 0.22 4.48 1.02
CA SER A 115 1.47 3.75 1.24
C SER A 115 2.50 4.02 0.14
N TRP A 116 2.09 3.96 -1.13
CA TRP A 116 2.96 4.32 -2.26
C TRP A 116 3.47 5.76 -2.12
N TRP A 117 2.60 6.73 -1.84
CA TRP A 117 2.99 8.13 -1.70
C TRP A 117 3.92 8.36 -0.50
N SER A 118 3.70 7.68 0.63
CA SER A 118 4.59 7.72 1.79
C SER A 118 5.99 7.23 1.45
N TYR A 119 6.14 6.11 0.71
CA TYR A 119 7.47 5.66 0.28
C TYR A 119 8.14 6.64 -0.69
N VAL A 120 7.39 7.22 -1.61
CA VAL A 120 7.89 8.28 -2.51
C VAL A 120 8.42 9.44 -1.66
N ASN A 121 7.65 9.91 -0.68
CA ASN A 121 8.04 10.99 0.21
C ASN A 121 9.30 10.63 1.03
N TYR A 122 9.35 9.45 1.66
CA TYR A 122 10.49 9.02 2.49
C TYR A 122 11.80 8.99 1.71
N TRP A 123 11.78 8.54 0.45
CA TRP A 123 12.96 8.58 -0.41
C TRP A 123 13.25 9.95 -1.03
N ASN A 124 12.23 10.78 -1.25
CA ASN A 124 12.42 12.12 -1.80
C ASN A 124 13.00 13.08 -0.77
N ASP A 125 12.57 12.95 0.49
CA ASP A 125 12.94 13.82 1.61
C ASP A 125 14.02 13.20 2.52
N ASP A 126 14.49 11.98 2.21
CA ASP A 126 15.40 11.20 3.07
C ASP A 126 14.88 11.07 4.54
N TYR A 127 13.56 10.96 4.70
CA TYR A 127 12.87 10.83 5.99
C TYR A 127 12.44 9.39 6.26
N TYR A 128 13.11 8.71 7.19
CA TYR A 128 12.92 7.26 7.43
C TYR A 128 12.38 6.90 8.81
N VAL A 129 11.99 7.87 9.65
CA VAL A 129 11.57 7.61 11.04
C VAL A 129 10.35 6.67 11.09
N GLN A 130 9.41 6.83 10.17
CA GLN A 130 8.18 6.02 10.10
C GLN A 130 8.28 4.83 9.12
N TRP A 131 9.49 4.51 8.66
CA TRP A 131 9.70 3.50 7.61
C TRP A 131 9.21 2.10 8.03
N ASN A 132 9.58 1.65 9.22
CA ASN A 132 9.26 0.30 9.69
C ASN A 132 7.75 0.13 9.92
N HIS A 133 7.10 1.16 10.48
CA HIS A 133 5.65 1.20 10.63
C HIS A 133 4.97 1.09 9.25
N GLN A 134 5.37 1.93 8.29
CA GLN A 134 4.80 1.89 6.94
C GLN A 134 5.03 0.53 6.25
N LEU A 135 6.20 -0.07 6.41
CA LEU A 135 6.52 -1.39 5.87
C LEU A 135 5.63 -2.49 6.43
N PHE A 136 5.38 -2.47 7.73
CA PHE A 136 4.51 -3.45 8.38
C PHE A 136 3.06 -3.35 7.87
N PHE A 137 2.48 -2.15 7.86
CA PHE A 137 1.11 -1.93 7.35
C PHE A 137 1.01 -2.30 5.88
N THR A 138 1.91 -1.82 5.03
CA THR A 138 1.89 -2.14 3.59
C THR A 138 1.99 -3.65 3.34
N SER A 139 2.85 -4.36 4.08
CA SER A 139 3.04 -5.81 3.89
C SER A 139 1.79 -6.61 4.26
N THR A 140 1.14 -6.24 5.37
CA THR A 140 -0.09 -6.89 5.83
C THR A 140 -1.28 -6.53 4.93
N GLU A 141 -1.38 -5.29 4.44
CA GLU A 141 -2.36 -4.85 3.45
C GLU A 141 -2.24 -5.60 2.11
N ILE A 142 -1.01 -5.78 1.61
CA ILE A 142 -0.75 -6.56 0.40
C ILE A 142 -1.22 -8.00 0.59
N LEU A 143 -0.89 -8.63 1.72
CA LEU A 143 -1.32 -9.99 2.03
C LEU A 143 -2.85 -10.10 2.02
N SER A 144 -3.54 -9.21 2.74
CA SER A 144 -5.00 -9.15 2.78
C SER A 144 -5.60 -8.97 1.38
N THR A 145 -5.06 -8.03 0.60
CA THR A 145 -5.52 -7.71 -0.75
C THR A 145 -5.33 -8.87 -1.72
N LEU A 146 -4.22 -9.63 -1.61
CA LEU A 146 -3.99 -10.83 -2.42
C LEU A 146 -5.06 -11.90 -2.14
N ILE A 147 -5.45 -12.09 -0.87
CA ILE A 147 -6.52 -13.03 -0.52
C ILE A 147 -7.87 -12.51 -1.05
N VAL A 148 -8.17 -11.22 -0.92
CA VAL A 148 -9.38 -10.58 -1.48
C VAL A 148 -9.46 -10.78 -3.00
N LEU A 149 -8.37 -10.51 -3.74
CA LEU A 149 -8.31 -10.71 -5.19
C LEU A 149 -8.47 -12.17 -5.58
N GLN A 150 -7.97 -13.11 -4.78
CA GLN A 150 -8.25 -14.53 -4.98
C GLN A 150 -9.73 -14.84 -4.78
N LEU A 151 -10.33 -14.36 -3.69
CA LEU A 151 -11.74 -14.57 -3.38
C LEU A 151 -12.69 -13.76 -4.27
N ALA A 152 -12.21 -12.86 -5.12
CA ALA A 152 -13.05 -12.14 -6.07
C ALA A 152 -13.67 -13.06 -7.13
N ASP A 153 -13.10 -14.25 -7.37
CA ASP A 153 -13.73 -15.28 -8.22
C ASP A 153 -14.78 -16.05 -7.40
N ASN A 154 -16.04 -15.99 -7.84
CA ASN A 154 -17.17 -16.63 -7.17
C ASN A 154 -17.15 -18.16 -7.27
N ARG A 155 -16.35 -18.73 -8.20
CA ARG A 155 -16.12 -20.17 -8.33
C ARG A 155 -15.21 -20.71 -7.23
N LEU A 156 -14.40 -19.84 -6.61
CA LEU A 156 -13.55 -20.21 -5.48
C LEU A 156 -14.34 -20.13 -4.18
N ILE A 157 -14.26 -21.21 -3.40
CA ILE A 157 -14.90 -21.33 -2.09
C ILE A 157 -14.19 -20.43 -1.08
N VAL A 158 -14.99 -19.74 -0.26
CA VAL A 158 -14.50 -18.96 0.88
C VAL A 158 -14.22 -19.93 2.02
N THR A 159 -12.95 -20.20 2.29
CA THR A 159 -12.52 -21.04 3.41
C THR A 159 -12.33 -20.20 4.67
N PRO A 160 -12.50 -20.78 5.89
CA PRO A 160 -12.24 -20.07 7.14
C PRO A 160 -10.85 -19.46 7.19
N ARG A 161 -9.82 -20.18 6.74
CA ARG A 161 -8.43 -19.68 6.67
C ARG A 161 -8.29 -18.36 5.91
N LYS A 162 -8.89 -18.27 4.72
CA LYS A 162 -8.81 -17.08 3.89
C LYS A 162 -9.61 -15.92 4.48
N ALA A 163 -10.83 -16.21 4.96
CA ALA A 163 -11.69 -15.19 5.56
C ALA A 163 -11.08 -14.65 6.87
N LEU A 164 -10.63 -15.53 7.77
CA LEU A 164 -10.02 -15.16 9.04
C LEU A 164 -8.64 -14.51 8.85
N GLY A 165 -7.89 -14.86 7.80
CA GLY A 165 -6.67 -14.15 7.45
C GLY A 165 -6.92 -12.68 7.13
N ILE A 166 -7.94 -12.38 6.32
CA ILE A 166 -8.35 -11.00 6.01
C ILE A 166 -8.81 -10.29 7.29
N VAL A 167 -9.68 -10.94 8.07
CA VAL A 167 -10.22 -10.37 9.32
C VAL A 167 -9.11 -10.11 10.34
N GLY A 168 -8.14 -11.01 10.46
CA GLY A 168 -7.03 -10.87 11.40
C GLY A 168 -6.17 -9.64 11.12
N VAL A 169 -5.83 -9.41 9.85
CA VAL A 169 -5.13 -8.19 9.42
C VAL A 169 -5.96 -6.95 9.72
N ALA A 170 -7.25 -6.96 9.35
CA ALA A 170 -8.12 -5.81 9.55
C ALA A 170 -8.32 -5.47 11.04
N VAL A 171 -8.50 -6.47 11.91
CA VAL A 171 -8.61 -6.27 13.36
C VAL A 171 -7.33 -5.66 13.92
N MET A 172 -6.16 -6.13 13.48
CA MET A 172 -4.89 -5.56 13.87
C MET A 172 -4.81 -4.08 13.49
N HIS A 173 -5.18 -3.71 12.27
CA HIS A 173 -5.17 -2.32 11.81
C HIS A 173 -6.17 -1.44 12.56
N VAL A 174 -7.38 -1.95 12.83
CA VAL A 174 -8.37 -1.25 13.68
C VAL A 174 -7.80 -0.95 15.06
N ILE A 175 -7.16 -1.94 15.71
CA ILE A 175 -6.58 -1.78 17.04
C ILE A 175 -5.43 -0.78 16.99
N ALA A 176 -4.48 -0.96 16.07
CA ALA A 176 -3.32 -0.10 15.95
C ALA A 176 -3.71 1.35 15.61
N GLY A 177 -4.60 1.56 14.64
CA GLY A 177 -5.12 2.87 14.28
C GLY A 177 -5.90 3.54 15.42
N SER A 178 -6.65 2.76 16.21
CA SER A 178 -7.36 3.25 17.40
C SER A 178 -6.42 3.71 18.51
N LEU A 179 -5.32 2.98 18.73
CA LEU A 179 -4.31 3.30 19.75
C LEU A 179 -3.41 4.48 19.36
N ASP A 180 -3.20 4.70 18.06
CA ASP A 180 -2.35 5.79 17.57
C ASP A 180 -3.11 7.12 17.51
N GLN A 181 -3.89 7.35 16.45
CA GLN A 181 -4.41 8.68 16.12
C GLN A 181 -5.93 8.74 15.94
N PHE A 182 -6.59 7.61 15.66
CA PHE A 182 -8.02 7.62 15.31
C PHE A 182 -8.91 8.11 16.46
N VAL A 183 -8.69 7.63 17.69
CA VAL A 183 -9.53 8.03 18.84
C VAL A 183 -9.34 9.52 19.17
N LEU A 184 -8.11 10.01 19.14
CA LEU A 184 -7.82 11.42 19.41
C LEU A 184 -8.41 12.31 18.32
N ASN A 185 -8.11 11.99 17.06
CA ASN A 185 -8.48 12.86 15.94
C ASN A 185 -9.97 12.83 15.64
N VAL A 186 -10.57 11.63 15.59
CA VAL A 186 -11.94 11.43 15.13
C VAL A 186 -12.94 11.40 16.29
N VAL A 187 -12.67 10.60 17.33
CA VAL A 187 -13.66 10.38 18.41
C VAL A 187 -13.67 11.55 19.39
N LYS A 188 -12.50 12.08 19.77
CA LYS A 188 -12.40 13.25 20.65
C LYS A 188 -12.47 14.58 19.89
N GLY A 189 -12.38 14.55 18.56
CA GLY A 189 -12.46 15.75 17.72
C GLY A 189 -11.25 16.68 17.86
N GLU A 190 -10.11 16.17 18.31
CA GLU A 190 -8.87 16.95 18.50
C GLU A 190 -8.08 17.11 17.18
N GLY A 191 -8.47 16.37 16.13
CA GLY A 191 -7.75 16.33 14.85
C GLY A 191 -8.19 17.42 13.88
N HIS A 192 -7.25 17.90 13.08
CA HIS A 192 -7.54 18.75 11.94
C HIS A 192 -8.27 17.96 10.83
N MET A 193 -9.00 18.66 9.96
CA MET A 193 -9.84 18.04 8.91
C MET A 193 -9.09 17.00 8.05
N HIS A 194 -7.84 17.26 7.69
CA HIS A 194 -7.03 16.33 6.90
C HIS A 194 -6.66 15.05 7.67
N GLN A 195 -6.43 15.15 8.98
CA GLN A 195 -6.16 14.00 9.86
C GLN A 195 -7.42 13.16 10.03
N VAL A 196 -8.56 13.80 10.29
CA VAL A 196 -9.86 13.12 10.39
C VAL A 196 -10.19 12.38 9.10
N LEU A 197 -10.05 13.04 7.94
CA LEU A 197 -10.34 12.41 6.65
C LEU A 197 -9.44 11.19 6.40
N ARG A 198 -8.14 11.33 6.67
CA ARG A 198 -7.17 10.25 6.53
C ARG A 198 -7.53 9.07 7.44
N ASP A 199 -7.77 9.33 8.73
CA ASP A 199 -8.00 8.29 9.73
C ASP A 199 -9.32 7.55 9.47
N VAL A 200 -10.38 8.25 9.02
CA VAL A 200 -11.62 7.64 8.56
C VAL A 200 -11.40 6.80 7.29
N SER A 201 -10.59 7.30 6.36
CA SER A 201 -10.30 6.60 5.10
C SER A 201 -9.47 5.32 5.27
N PHE A 202 -8.77 5.16 6.40
CA PHE A 202 -8.16 3.89 6.80
C PHE A 202 -9.13 2.98 7.57
N MET A 203 -9.84 3.54 8.56
CA MET A 203 -10.72 2.76 9.43
C MET A 203 -11.90 2.12 8.69
N VAL A 204 -12.52 2.84 7.74
CA VAL A 204 -13.70 2.34 7.01
C VAL A 204 -13.37 1.09 6.19
N PRO A 205 -12.31 1.06 5.36
CA PRO A 205 -11.85 -0.16 4.71
C PRO A 205 -11.62 -1.31 5.69
N ASP A 206 -10.95 -1.10 6.83
CA ASP A 206 -10.66 -2.17 7.78
C ASP A 206 -11.94 -2.77 8.39
N LEU A 207 -12.89 -1.92 8.78
CA LEU A 207 -14.20 -2.39 9.25
C LEU A 207 -14.93 -3.21 8.18
N LEU A 208 -14.86 -2.82 6.91
CA LEU A 208 -15.41 -3.62 5.81
C LEU A 208 -14.67 -4.97 5.67
N HIS A 209 -13.34 -4.98 5.80
CA HIS A 209 -12.51 -6.20 5.76
C HIS A 209 -12.75 -7.11 6.97
N VAL A 210 -13.32 -6.62 8.07
CA VAL A 210 -13.87 -7.47 9.13
C VAL A 210 -15.24 -8.03 8.72
N LEU A 211 -16.18 -7.17 8.31
CA LEU A 211 -17.58 -7.55 8.15
C LEU A 211 -17.84 -8.44 6.93
N LEU A 212 -17.32 -8.08 5.75
CA LEU A 212 -17.67 -8.74 4.50
C LEU A 212 -17.12 -10.18 4.39
N PRO A 213 -15.88 -10.48 4.79
CA PRO A 213 -15.39 -11.87 4.79
C PRO A 213 -16.17 -12.78 5.73
N LEU A 214 -16.59 -12.27 6.90
CA LEU A 214 -17.44 -13.03 7.83
C LEU A 214 -18.83 -13.31 7.26
N ILE A 215 -19.44 -12.32 6.60
CA ILE A 215 -20.72 -12.51 5.89
C ILE A 215 -20.59 -13.55 4.78
N GLU A 216 -19.53 -13.48 3.96
CA GLU A 216 -19.28 -14.45 2.89
C GLU A 216 -18.95 -15.85 3.40
N LEU A 217 -18.24 -15.95 4.53
CA LEU A 217 -17.99 -17.22 5.20
C LEU A 217 -19.29 -17.86 5.69
N LYS A 218 -20.16 -17.07 6.36
CA LYS A 218 -21.49 -17.51 6.80
C LYS A 218 -22.34 -17.96 5.60
N ARG A 219 -22.39 -17.18 4.52
CA ARG A 219 -23.12 -17.53 3.28
C ARG A 219 -22.60 -18.83 2.66
N SER A 220 -21.29 -19.05 2.66
CA SER A 220 -20.67 -20.26 2.11
C SER A 220 -21.05 -21.50 2.94
N TYR A 221 -21.15 -21.36 4.26
CA TYR A 221 -21.59 -22.43 5.16
C TYR A 221 -23.04 -22.87 4.88
N TYR A 222 -23.96 -21.93 4.69
CA TYR A 222 -25.37 -22.26 4.37
C TYR A 222 -25.55 -22.91 3.00
N LYS A 223 -24.71 -22.60 2.02
CA LYS A 223 -24.82 -23.16 0.66
C LYS A 223 -24.27 -24.59 0.53
N SER A 224 -23.42 -25.04 1.45
CA SER A 224 -22.82 -26.38 1.37
C SER A 224 -22.59 -26.95 2.77
N PRO A 225 -23.55 -27.72 3.33
CA PRO A 225 -23.41 -28.33 4.66
C PRO A 225 -22.35 -29.44 4.72
N ARG A 226 -21.70 -29.80 3.60
CA ARG A 226 -20.59 -30.78 3.55
C ARG A 226 -19.29 -30.28 4.22
N TYR A 227 -19.22 -29.03 4.66
CA TYR A 227 -18.03 -28.43 5.28
C TYR A 227 -17.95 -28.59 6.80
N PHE A 228 -18.75 -29.47 7.41
CA PHE A 228 -18.68 -29.81 8.84
C PHE A 228 -17.35 -30.48 9.27
N HIS A 229 -16.38 -30.64 8.38
CA HIS A 229 -15.07 -31.24 8.62
C HIS A 229 -13.91 -30.24 8.37
N VAL A 230 -14.01 -29.02 8.91
CA VAL A 230 -12.79 -28.29 9.26
C VAL A 230 -12.41 -28.75 10.67
N PRO A 231 -11.31 -29.50 10.85
CA PRO A 231 -10.91 -29.95 12.18
C PRO A 231 -10.75 -28.76 13.11
N VAL A 232 -11.34 -28.80 14.30
CA VAL A 232 -11.24 -27.72 15.31
C VAL A 232 -9.77 -27.38 15.63
N ASN A 233 -8.87 -28.36 15.51
CA ASN A 233 -7.42 -28.17 15.64
C ASN A 233 -6.83 -27.21 14.60
N ASP A 234 -7.34 -27.23 13.37
CA ASP A 234 -6.87 -26.32 12.32
C ASP A 234 -7.29 -24.89 12.61
N LEU A 235 -8.53 -24.69 13.08
CA LEU A 235 -9.02 -23.35 13.47
C LEU A 235 -8.24 -22.79 14.66
N ARG A 236 -7.95 -23.61 15.67
CA ARG A 236 -7.16 -23.19 16.84
C ARG A 236 -5.74 -22.79 16.45
N ARG A 237 -5.13 -23.53 15.53
CA ARG A 237 -3.80 -23.21 14.97
C ARG A 237 -3.83 -21.94 14.13
N ASP A 238 -4.85 -21.76 13.30
CA ASP A 238 -5.04 -20.56 12.47
C ASP A 238 -5.26 -19.30 13.34
N ILE A 239 -6.07 -19.40 14.40
CA ILE A 239 -6.23 -18.34 15.41
C ILE A 239 -4.91 -18.05 16.11
N PHE A 240 -4.14 -19.07 16.48
CA PHE A 240 -2.84 -18.88 17.12
C PHE A 240 -1.83 -18.18 16.20
N VAL A 241 -1.83 -18.52 14.91
CA VAL A 241 -1.00 -17.84 13.90
C VAL A 241 -1.44 -16.40 13.71
N ILE A 242 -2.75 -16.13 13.66
CA ILE A 242 -3.29 -14.77 13.58
C ILE A 242 -2.89 -13.96 14.83
N ILE A 243 -3.02 -14.53 16.03
CA ILE A 243 -2.60 -13.90 17.29
C ILE A 243 -1.09 -13.67 17.31
N ALA A 244 -0.27 -14.62 16.82
CA ALA A 244 1.17 -14.45 16.74
C ALA A 244 1.57 -13.35 15.74
N ILE A 245 0.86 -13.23 14.62
CA ILE A 245 1.04 -12.14 13.64
C ILE A 245 0.63 -10.79 14.26
N ILE A 246 -0.46 -10.75 15.03
CA ILE A 246 -0.90 -9.56 15.78
C ILE A 246 0.12 -9.18 16.85
N GLY A 247 0.71 -10.14 17.57
CA GLY A 247 1.67 -9.89 18.64
C GLY A 247 3.11 -9.60 18.18
N LEU A 248 3.41 -9.77 16.90
CA LEU A 248 4.72 -9.43 16.30
C LEU A 248 4.75 -8.04 15.67
N GLY A 249 3.59 -7.40 15.48
CA GLY A 249 3.46 -5.99 15.09
C GLY A 249 3.51 -5.08 16.30
#